data_AF-A0A432SWU5-F1
#
_entry.id   AF-A0A432SWU5-F1
#
_cell.length_a   1.000
_cell.length_b   1.000
_cell.length_c   1.000
_cell.angle_alpha   90.00
_cell.angle_beta   90.00
_cell.angle_gamma   90.00
#
_symmetry.space_group_name_H-M   'P 1'
#
loop_
_entity.id
_entity.type
_entity.pdbx_description
1 polymer ?
#
loop_
_entity_poly.entity_id
_entity_poly.type
_entity_poly.pdbx_seq_one_letter_code
_entity_poly.pdbx_strand_id
1 'polypeptide(L)'
;MDKDKKLNNNAKKNEWVDFSLKFNYIYEKLFKNNKEKLMVYFTLPSTKESERKSKQKTINNWLSGKSQKPNKFNLDQFQISQFIMSDGSTLFNLEAFTTWSIERFRQRVDEYIVQQQQNSTLEEQMRYIYYFDLDHETLAYYELNFTSPNELTLDSSQLANNMLYKGEMIEFQSMLYITVQNQFDYMQFIFENFATVFSQEVRVFGTAQCKDYFSRKPKAYIVLLTSSLLGKKEEKCYLHKLNRSNLLMAKPFSRFAKKNRTHILENFVEKVEELAQDIEPYKEQESLYTQLALQSFRSYERIAKKVSNGGNYFIRNTKSLKLLIFNTLALKENIEAKEVPQVEILYALTRSNIALLELDNPDSSELMREQIRLVDEKLLQINYLFVVTDIELITNELLNRLLDLSKHLSVKIVQSNRLYYKEIIYPHQNFIIYQTQNEMGSYVHITKGSKDKMDIERTYRLLLHEAVSLKSFIEKNYPLNGQWHFYSFGSKIDAEYYYDVKVKINNDKVIATFPSGVHRAIVQSFQDYTLILFDNAIIKIQNINLKESIHRISIIGKELNMTNRDVLLFGIMSREELKKEEVLFLLKALYKQEEMKFRLRVDDDFDAILGEFVTKRK
;
A
#
# COMPACT_ATOMS: atom_id res chain seq x y z
N MET A 1 -87.36 16.74 2.71
CA MET A 1 -86.52 17.94 2.55
C MET A 1 -86.16 18.40 3.93
N ASP A 2 -84.92 18.20 4.35
CA ASP A 2 -84.20 19.16 5.18
C ASP A 2 -82.71 18.82 5.13
N LYS A 3 -81.93 19.84 4.76
CA LYS A 3 -80.48 19.81 4.62
C LYS A 3 -79.90 20.20 5.97
N ASP A 4 -79.10 19.33 6.55
CA ASP A 4 -78.25 19.70 7.68
C ASP A 4 -76.79 19.31 7.40
N LYS A 5 -75.93 20.32 7.54
CA LYS A 5 -74.49 20.29 7.86
C LYS A 5 -73.52 19.50 6.99
N LYS A 6 -72.74 20.25 6.19
CA LYS A 6 -71.27 20.14 6.25
C LYS A 6 -70.65 21.53 6.40
N LEU A 7 -70.09 21.74 7.59
CA LEU A 7 -69.35 22.93 7.99
C LEU A 7 -68.09 23.13 7.14
N ASN A 8 -67.85 24.40 6.84
CA ASN A 8 -66.62 25.02 6.37
C ASN A 8 -65.34 24.38 6.94
N ASN A 9 -64.41 24.04 6.06
CA ASN A 9 -62.97 24.09 6.35
C ASN A 9 -62.25 24.69 5.14
N ASN A 10 -62.26 26.03 5.09
CA ASN A 10 -61.28 26.80 4.33
C ASN A 10 -59.96 26.82 5.11
N ALA A 11 -59.04 25.89 4.81
CA ALA A 11 -57.65 25.97 5.21
C ALA A 11 -56.80 26.36 3.98
N LYS A 12 -56.14 27.52 4.09
CA LYS A 12 -55.39 28.23 3.04
C LYS A 12 -54.28 27.37 2.40
N LYS A 13 -54.14 27.48 1.08
CA LYS A 13 -52.94 27.07 0.32
C LYS A 13 -51.72 27.85 0.82
N ASN A 14 -50.75 27.19 1.45
CA ASN A 14 -49.42 27.77 1.68
C ASN A 14 -48.64 27.76 0.35
N GLU A 15 -48.40 28.94 -0.22
CA GLU A 15 -47.41 29.14 -1.28
C GLU A 15 -45.99 28.94 -0.72
N TRP A 16 -45.06 28.47 -1.54
CA TRP A 16 -43.65 28.26 -1.15
C TRP A 16 -42.86 29.50 -1.56
N VAL A 17 -42.71 30.44 -0.65
CA VAL A 17 -42.05 31.72 -0.91
C VAL A 17 -40.53 31.53 -0.94
N ASP A 18 -39.89 31.96 -2.03
CA ASP A 18 -38.42 32.05 -2.19
C ASP A 18 -37.63 30.77 -1.87
N PHE A 19 -38.24 29.59 -2.07
CA PHE A 19 -37.65 28.32 -1.65
C PHE A 19 -36.22 28.12 -2.16
N SER A 20 -35.98 28.33 -3.46
CA SER A 20 -34.66 28.17 -4.08
C SER A 20 -33.64 29.19 -3.55
N LEU A 21 -34.06 30.42 -3.26
CA LEU A 21 -33.17 31.46 -2.71
C LEU A 21 -32.76 31.12 -1.27
N LYS A 22 -33.70 30.64 -0.46
CA LYS A 22 -33.43 30.18 0.91
C LYS A 22 -32.51 28.96 0.92
N PHE A 23 -32.75 28.02 0.00
CA PHE A 23 -31.94 26.82 -0.14
C PHE A 23 -30.50 27.14 -0.61
N ASN A 24 -30.35 28.05 -1.58
CA ASN A 24 -29.05 28.56 -1.99
C ASN A 24 -28.32 29.28 -0.85
N TYR A 25 -29.05 30.04 -0.03
CA TYR A 25 -28.46 30.72 1.11
C TYR A 25 -27.94 29.75 2.18
N ILE A 26 -28.67 28.67 2.47
CA ILE A 26 -28.17 27.57 3.33
C ILE A 26 -26.89 26.97 2.73
N TYR A 27 -26.87 26.69 1.44
CA TYR A 27 -25.71 26.13 0.75
C TYR A 27 -24.48 27.03 0.84
N GLU A 28 -24.66 28.33 0.61
CA GLU A 28 -23.58 29.33 0.63
C GLU A 28 -23.08 29.61 2.05
N LYS A 29 -23.97 29.88 3.00
CA LYS A 29 -23.61 30.40 4.33
C LYS A 29 -23.42 29.31 5.36
N LEU A 30 -24.35 28.36 5.44
CA LEU A 30 -24.29 27.29 6.45
C LEU A 30 -23.31 26.19 6.05
N PHE A 31 -23.27 25.86 4.75
CA PHE A 31 -22.42 24.78 4.22
C PHE A 31 -21.19 25.25 3.43
N LYS A 32 -20.95 26.56 3.32
CA LYS A 32 -19.75 27.13 2.66
C LYS A 32 -19.53 26.57 1.25
N ASN A 33 -20.59 26.41 0.47
CA ASN A 33 -20.59 25.81 -0.86
C ASN A 33 -20.18 24.32 -0.90
N ASN A 34 -20.24 23.60 0.22
CA ASN A 34 -19.99 22.16 0.27
C ASN A 34 -21.26 21.37 -0.05
N LYS A 35 -21.34 20.88 -1.29
CA LYS A 35 -22.50 20.17 -1.81
C LYS A 35 -22.70 18.80 -1.20
N GLU A 36 -21.62 18.10 -0.84
CA GLU A 36 -21.70 16.79 -0.20
C GLU A 36 -22.29 16.90 1.20
N LYS A 37 -21.91 17.93 1.97
CA LYS A 37 -22.53 18.21 3.27
C LYS A 37 -24.01 18.56 3.11
N LEU A 38 -24.37 19.44 2.18
CA LEU A 38 -25.77 19.77 1.90
C LEU A 38 -26.61 18.52 1.57
N MET A 39 -26.05 17.59 0.80
CA MET A 39 -26.67 16.31 0.47
C MET A 39 -26.95 15.44 1.70
N VAL A 40 -26.01 15.36 2.64
CA VAL A 40 -26.18 14.59 3.89
C VAL A 40 -27.34 15.16 4.70
N TYR A 41 -27.39 16.48 4.91
CA TYR A 41 -28.39 17.09 5.77
C TYR A 41 -29.82 17.11 5.20
N PHE A 42 -29.97 16.99 3.88
CA PHE A 42 -31.26 16.91 3.18
C PHE A 42 -31.59 15.52 2.60
N THR A 43 -30.86 14.48 3.03
CA THR A 43 -31.14 13.08 2.65
C THR A 43 -31.29 12.24 3.91
N LEU A 44 -32.34 11.42 3.98
CA LEU A 44 -32.56 10.51 5.11
C LEU A 44 -31.39 9.51 5.24
N PRO A 45 -30.88 9.24 6.46
CA PRO A 45 -29.83 8.24 6.67
C PRO A 45 -30.19 6.83 6.17
N SER A 46 -31.48 6.50 6.12
CA SER A 46 -32.02 5.23 5.62
C SER A 46 -32.11 5.14 4.08
N THR A 47 -31.70 6.18 3.34
CA THR A 47 -31.80 6.21 1.88
C THR A 47 -30.83 5.22 1.24
N LYS A 48 -31.35 4.30 0.43
CA LYS A 48 -30.54 3.30 -0.30
C LYS A 48 -29.61 3.97 -1.32
N GLU A 49 -28.44 3.38 -1.57
CA GLU A 49 -27.44 3.85 -2.53
C GLU A 49 -28.03 4.11 -3.93
N SER A 50 -28.95 3.23 -4.37
CA SER A 50 -29.66 3.32 -5.65
C SER A 50 -30.49 4.61 -5.81
N GLU A 51 -30.92 5.22 -4.70
CA GLU A 51 -31.74 6.44 -4.69
C GLU A 51 -30.91 7.72 -4.62
N ARG A 52 -29.59 7.62 -4.32
CA ARG A 52 -28.68 8.77 -4.18
C ARG A 52 -28.63 9.63 -5.44
N LYS A 53 -28.57 9.02 -6.63
CA LYS A 53 -28.55 9.74 -7.92
C LYS A 53 -29.83 10.58 -8.14
N SER A 54 -30.98 10.03 -7.73
CA SER A 54 -32.27 10.73 -7.83
C SER A 54 -32.31 11.92 -6.87
N LYS A 55 -31.86 11.74 -5.62
CA LYS A 55 -31.77 12.83 -4.62
C LYS A 55 -30.77 13.91 -5.00
N GLN A 56 -29.63 13.54 -5.56
CA GLN A 56 -28.65 14.50 -6.08
C GLN A 56 -29.24 15.34 -7.19
N LYS A 57 -30.03 14.74 -8.08
CA LYS A 57 -30.80 15.46 -9.11
C LYS A 57 -31.84 16.40 -8.49
N THR A 58 -32.55 15.97 -7.45
CA THR A 58 -33.51 16.82 -6.72
C THR A 58 -32.84 18.03 -6.08
N ILE A 59 -31.72 17.83 -5.37
CA ILE A 59 -30.97 18.93 -4.74
C ILE A 59 -30.36 19.86 -5.79
N ASN A 60 -29.88 19.35 -6.93
CA ASN A 60 -29.46 20.18 -8.06
C ASN A 60 -30.60 21.02 -8.62
N ASN A 61 -31.82 20.47 -8.69
CA ASN A 61 -32.99 21.20 -9.15
C ASN A 61 -33.40 22.31 -8.17
N TRP A 62 -33.23 22.09 -6.86
CA TRP A 62 -33.45 23.11 -5.83
C TRP A 62 -32.40 24.23 -5.93
N LEU A 63 -31.11 23.90 -6.05
CA LEU A 63 -30.04 24.89 -6.20
C LEU A 63 -30.16 25.71 -7.50
N SER A 64 -30.52 25.05 -8.59
CA SER A 64 -30.66 25.71 -9.91
C SER A 64 -31.96 26.50 -10.09
N GLY A 65 -32.81 26.57 -9.05
CA GLY A 65 -34.07 27.30 -9.13
C GLY A 65 -35.15 26.65 -10.01
N LYS A 66 -34.91 25.44 -10.53
CA LYS A 66 -35.85 24.70 -11.39
C LYS A 66 -37.09 24.20 -10.66
N SER A 67 -37.17 24.35 -9.34
CA SER A 67 -38.30 23.92 -8.52
C SER A 67 -38.77 25.05 -7.63
N GLN A 68 -39.93 25.64 -7.95
CA GLN A 68 -40.58 26.63 -7.10
C GLN A 68 -41.26 26.00 -5.87
N LYS A 69 -41.62 24.72 -5.95
CA LYS A 69 -42.19 23.93 -4.85
C LYS A 69 -41.51 22.56 -4.79
N PRO A 70 -40.93 22.17 -3.64
CA PRO A 70 -40.30 20.86 -3.50
C PRO A 70 -41.35 19.75 -3.33
N ASN A 71 -41.21 18.66 -4.09
CA ASN A 71 -42.09 17.49 -3.98
C ASN A 71 -41.76 16.68 -2.72
N LYS A 72 -42.77 16.37 -1.91
CA LYS A 72 -42.65 15.59 -0.66
C LYS A 72 -41.60 16.15 0.32
N PHE A 73 -41.49 17.48 0.40
CA PHE A 73 -40.62 18.12 1.38
C PHE A 73 -41.24 18.03 2.76
N ASN A 74 -40.63 17.26 3.64
CA ASN A 74 -40.97 17.19 5.04
C ASN A 74 -39.71 17.54 5.84
N LEU A 75 -39.70 18.74 6.43
CA LEU A 75 -38.52 19.25 7.14
C LEU A 75 -38.11 18.33 8.28
N ASP A 76 -39.09 17.79 9.01
CA ASP A 76 -38.89 16.91 10.18
C ASP A 76 -38.19 15.60 9.83
N GLN A 77 -38.15 15.23 8.54
CA GLN A 77 -37.43 14.06 8.05
C GLN A 77 -35.96 14.36 7.72
N PHE A 78 -35.56 15.62 7.67
CA PHE A 78 -34.19 16.01 7.32
C PHE A 78 -33.39 16.33 8.58
N GLN A 79 -32.10 15.98 8.57
CA GLN A 79 -31.20 16.27 9.70
C GLN A 79 -31.06 17.77 9.94
N ILE A 80 -31.30 18.61 8.94
CA ILE A 80 -31.29 20.07 9.11
C ILE A 80 -32.36 20.58 10.10
N SER A 81 -33.42 19.80 10.37
CA SER A 81 -34.42 20.15 11.39
C SER A 81 -33.87 20.11 12.82
N GLN A 82 -32.72 19.46 13.04
CA GLN A 82 -32.08 19.31 14.34
C GLN A 82 -31.23 20.53 14.74
N PHE A 83 -31.13 21.54 13.88
CA PHE A 83 -30.39 22.75 14.19
C PHE A 83 -31.21 23.57 15.18
N ILE A 84 -30.61 23.93 16.32
CA ILE A 84 -31.28 24.61 17.43
C ILE A 84 -30.54 25.91 17.73
N MET A 85 -31.30 26.99 17.89
CA MET A 85 -30.82 28.31 18.32
C MET A 85 -30.45 28.27 19.82
N SER A 86 -29.67 29.23 20.30
CA SER A 86 -29.29 29.29 21.72
C SER A 86 -30.47 29.38 22.71
N ASP A 87 -31.64 29.85 22.24
CA ASP A 87 -32.89 29.94 23.00
C ASP A 87 -33.69 28.62 23.05
N GLY A 88 -33.16 27.52 22.48
CA GLY A 88 -33.81 26.21 22.41
C GLY A 88 -34.83 26.05 21.28
N SER A 89 -35.09 27.10 20.49
CA SER A 89 -35.97 27.00 19.31
C SER A 89 -35.24 26.37 18.12
N THR A 90 -35.97 25.67 17.25
CA THR A 90 -35.41 25.14 15.99
C THR A 90 -35.00 26.28 15.06
N LEU A 91 -33.80 26.19 14.47
CA LEU A 91 -33.31 27.11 13.45
C LEU A 91 -34.29 27.23 12.28
N PHE A 92 -34.82 26.09 11.83
CA PHE A 92 -35.83 26.02 10.79
C PHE A 92 -37.07 25.29 11.28
N ASN A 93 -38.23 25.92 11.12
CA ASN A 93 -39.53 25.26 11.17
C ASN A 93 -40.11 25.18 9.73
N LEU A 94 -41.24 24.50 9.54
CA LEU A 94 -41.86 24.39 8.22
C LEU A 94 -42.16 25.78 7.59
N GLU A 95 -42.56 26.74 8.42
CA GLU A 95 -42.84 28.12 8.02
C GLU A 95 -41.61 28.83 7.42
N ALA A 96 -40.40 28.48 7.85
CA ALA A 96 -39.17 29.05 7.30
C ALA A 96 -39.07 28.83 5.78
N PHE A 97 -39.55 27.69 5.29
CA PHE A 97 -39.50 27.36 3.86
C PHE A 97 -40.78 27.73 3.11
N THR A 98 -41.92 27.81 3.78
CA THR A 98 -43.20 28.13 3.13
C THR A 98 -43.53 29.62 3.19
N THR A 99 -43.52 30.24 4.37
CA THR A 99 -44.14 31.56 4.60
C THR A 99 -43.15 32.70 4.87
N TRP A 100 -41.95 32.43 5.39
CA TRP A 100 -40.99 33.51 5.70
C TRP A 100 -40.53 34.20 4.41
N SER A 101 -40.22 35.50 4.47
CA SER A 101 -39.49 36.16 3.40
C SER A 101 -38.02 35.71 3.40
N ILE A 102 -37.31 35.92 2.30
CA ILE A 102 -35.87 35.64 2.24
C ILE A 102 -35.08 36.48 3.26
N GLU A 103 -35.47 37.72 3.54
CA GLU A 103 -34.80 38.60 4.50
C GLU A 103 -34.88 38.04 5.92
N ARG A 104 -36.09 37.65 6.36
CA ARG A 104 -36.29 37.03 7.68
C ARG A 104 -35.50 35.72 7.80
N PHE A 105 -35.48 34.93 6.72
CA PHE A 105 -34.74 33.68 6.68
C PHE A 105 -33.22 33.91 6.81
N ARG A 106 -32.66 34.86 6.06
CA ARG A 106 -31.24 35.23 6.13
C ARG A 106 -30.84 35.70 7.51
N GLN A 107 -31.64 36.61 8.08
CA GLN A 107 -31.39 37.13 9.42
C GLN A 107 -31.31 35.99 10.45
N ARG A 108 -32.25 35.03 10.41
CA ARG A 108 -32.24 33.90 11.36
C ARG A 108 -31.02 32.99 11.20
N VAL A 109 -30.56 32.77 9.97
CA VAL A 109 -29.37 31.96 9.69
C VAL A 109 -28.08 32.69 10.09
N ASP A 110 -27.98 34.00 9.82
CA ASP A 110 -26.83 34.79 10.23
C ASP A 110 -26.74 34.90 11.76
N GLU A 111 -27.88 35.11 12.44
CA GLU A 111 -27.97 35.05 13.91
C GLU A 111 -27.42 33.72 14.45
N TYR A 112 -27.81 32.59 13.85
CA TYR A 112 -27.31 31.28 14.21
C TYR A 112 -25.79 31.15 14.00
N ILE A 113 -25.26 31.61 12.88
CA ILE A 113 -23.82 31.54 12.59
C ILE A 113 -23.02 32.37 13.60
N VAL A 114 -23.49 33.58 13.93
CA VAL A 114 -22.85 34.43 14.93
C VAL A 114 -22.92 33.78 16.32
N GLN A 115 -24.06 33.20 16.70
CA GLN A 115 -24.18 32.44 17.96
C GLN A 115 -23.22 31.24 18.03
N GLN A 116 -23.07 30.48 16.94
CA GLN A 116 -22.15 29.34 16.89
C GLN A 116 -20.67 29.76 16.94
N GLN A 117 -20.34 30.93 16.38
CA GLN A 117 -19.00 31.52 16.47
C GLN A 117 -18.70 32.13 17.85
N GLN A 118 -19.74 32.56 18.58
CA GLN A 118 -19.62 33.10 19.93
C GLN A 118 -19.68 32.02 21.04
N ASN A 119 -20.22 30.82 20.74
CA ASN A 119 -20.39 29.70 21.67
C ASN A 119 -19.50 28.47 21.35
N SER A 120 -18.26 28.67 20.91
CA SER A 120 -17.33 27.54 20.87
C SER A 120 -15.89 27.96 21.09
N THR A 121 -15.55 28.22 22.35
CA THR A 121 -14.15 28.13 22.76
C THR A 121 -13.75 26.64 22.84
N LEU A 122 -12.46 26.31 22.67
CA LEU A 122 -11.95 24.93 22.66
C LEU A 122 -12.39 24.19 23.95
N GLU A 123 -12.43 24.92 25.06
CA GLU A 123 -12.85 24.50 26.39
C GLU A 123 -14.30 24.00 26.45
N GLU A 124 -15.21 24.57 25.65
CA GLU A 124 -16.63 24.17 25.65
C GLU A 124 -16.87 22.84 24.91
N GLN A 125 -15.96 22.47 24.01
CA GLN A 125 -16.03 21.26 23.19
C GLN A 125 -15.39 20.03 23.85
N MET A 126 -14.57 20.19 24.89
CA MET A 126 -13.88 19.08 25.58
C MET A 126 -14.62 18.73 26.87
N ARG A 127 -15.33 17.61 26.91
CA ARG A 127 -16.25 17.31 28.02
C ARG A 127 -15.95 16.03 28.78
N TYR A 128 -15.45 14.98 28.12
CA TYR A 128 -15.27 13.69 28.77
C TYR A 128 -13.92 13.07 28.41
N ILE A 129 -13.21 12.51 29.39
CA ILE A 129 -12.04 11.65 29.18
C ILE A 129 -12.43 10.24 29.58
N TYR A 130 -12.61 9.37 28.59
CA TYR A 130 -12.90 7.96 28.76
C TYR A 130 -11.63 7.15 29.02
N TYR A 131 -11.75 6.18 29.92
CA TYR A 131 -10.69 5.24 30.28
C TYR A 131 -11.27 3.85 30.56
N PHE A 132 -10.40 2.84 30.61
CA PHE A 132 -10.79 1.50 31.05
C PHE A 132 -10.68 1.40 32.58
N ASP A 133 -11.81 1.16 33.23
CA ASP A 133 -11.88 0.87 34.66
C ASP A 133 -11.59 -0.61 34.90
N LEU A 134 -10.58 -0.87 35.72
CA LEU A 134 -10.13 -2.23 36.04
C LEU A 134 -11.04 -2.91 37.06
N ASP A 135 -11.65 -2.15 37.96
CA ASP A 135 -12.43 -2.72 39.06
C ASP A 135 -13.79 -3.22 38.55
N HIS A 136 -14.38 -2.50 37.60
CA HIS A 136 -15.67 -2.82 37.00
C HIS A 136 -15.57 -3.48 35.62
N GLU A 137 -14.37 -3.58 35.04
CA GLU A 137 -14.10 -4.11 33.69
C GLU A 137 -14.92 -3.43 32.58
N THR A 138 -15.15 -2.12 32.71
CA THR A 138 -15.95 -1.31 31.77
C THR A 138 -15.27 0.00 31.41
N LEU A 139 -15.79 0.70 30.40
CA LEU A 139 -15.39 2.08 30.16
C LEU A 139 -16.01 2.99 31.23
N ALA A 140 -15.14 3.74 31.88
CA ALA A 140 -15.51 4.83 32.77
C ALA A 140 -15.06 6.16 32.17
N TYR A 141 -15.53 7.26 32.73
CA TYR A 141 -15.11 8.59 32.28
C TYR A 141 -14.93 9.58 33.42
N TYR A 142 -14.08 10.57 33.14
CA TYR A 142 -14.02 11.83 33.88
C TYR A 142 -14.76 12.91 33.09
N GLU A 143 -15.55 13.72 33.78
CA GLU A 143 -16.21 14.91 33.22
C GLU A 143 -15.34 16.15 33.44
N LEU A 144 -15.11 16.90 32.37
CA LEU A 144 -14.30 18.11 32.33
C LEU A 144 -15.19 19.32 32.52
N ASN A 145 -14.93 20.05 33.61
CA ASN A 145 -15.62 21.29 33.92
C ASN A 145 -14.61 22.43 33.99
N PHE A 146 -14.60 23.29 32.97
CA PHE A 146 -13.73 24.46 32.91
C PHE A 146 -14.28 25.58 33.81
N THR A 147 -13.44 26.08 34.71
CA THR A 147 -13.75 27.24 35.56
C THR A 147 -13.19 28.53 34.96
N SER A 148 -12.15 28.42 34.14
CA SER A 148 -11.57 29.50 33.32
C SER A 148 -10.90 28.87 32.07
N PRO A 149 -10.41 29.65 31.09
CA PRO A 149 -9.87 29.12 29.83
C PRO A 149 -8.80 28.04 30.00
N ASN A 150 -7.99 28.14 31.06
CA ASN A 150 -6.93 27.17 31.33
C ASN A 150 -7.14 26.38 32.62
N GLU A 151 -8.14 26.69 33.45
CA GLU A 151 -8.38 25.98 34.70
C GLU A 151 -9.61 25.08 34.58
N LEU A 152 -9.45 23.85 35.03
CA LEU A 152 -10.51 22.85 34.96
C LEU A 152 -10.58 22.00 36.21
N THR A 153 -11.73 21.36 36.35
CA THR A 153 -11.97 20.31 37.32
C THR A 153 -12.35 19.03 36.62
N LEU A 154 -11.86 17.90 37.13
CA LEU A 154 -12.32 16.58 36.72
C LEU A 154 -13.12 15.97 37.86
N ASP A 155 -14.33 15.55 37.54
CA ASP A 155 -15.17 14.77 38.42
C ASP A 155 -15.47 13.40 37.77
N SER A 156 -15.70 12.38 38.58
CA SER A 156 -16.19 11.09 38.12
C SER A 156 -17.29 10.63 39.04
N SER A 157 -18.52 10.65 38.53
CA SER A 157 -19.71 10.14 39.22
C SER A 157 -19.66 8.62 39.46
N GLN A 158 -18.68 7.92 38.89
CA GLN A 158 -18.54 6.47 38.90
C GLN A 158 -17.54 5.97 39.97
N LEU A 159 -16.72 6.85 40.56
CA LEU A 159 -15.82 6.49 41.65
C LEU A 159 -16.53 6.61 43.00
N ALA A 160 -16.35 5.61 43.88
CA ALA A 160 -17.05 5.50 45.18
C ALA A 160 -16.77 6.63 46.19
N ASN A 161 -15.90 7.57 45.85
CA ASN A 161 -15.65 8.81 46.58
C ASN A 161 -15.64 9.92 45.52
N ASN A 162 -16.49 10.95 45.67
CA ASN A 162 -16.51 12.15 44.81
C ASN A 162 -15.14 12.83 44.78
N MET A 163 -14.20 12.30 43.99
CA MET A 163 -12.83 12.78 43.90
C MET A 163 -12.77 13.88 42.87
N LEU A 164 -12.97 15.11 43.34
CA LEU A 164 -12.76 16.29 42.54
C LEU A 164 -11.25 16.52 42.36
N TYR A 165 -10.77 16.41 41.13
CA TYR A 165 -9.43 16.86 40.77
C TYR A 165 -9.50 18.27 40.23
N LYS A 166 -8.50 19.08 40.56
CA LYS A 166 -8.33 20.45 40.04
C LYS A 166 -7.04 20.53 39.27
N GLY A 167 -7.03 21.32 38.20
CA GLY A 167 -5.86 21.40 37.37
C GLY A 167 -5.99 22.40 36.26
N GLU A 168 -5.07 22.26 35.32
CA GLU A 168 -4.93 23.18 34.21
C GLU A 168 -4.75 22.46 32.88
N MET A 169 -5.04 23.21 31.82
CA MET A 169 -4.88 22.81 30.45
C MET A 169 -3.85 23.73 29.78
N ILE A 170 -2.87 23.12 29.12
CA ILE A 170 -1.80 23.83 28.41
C ILE A 170 -1.69 23.27 26.99
N GLU A 171 -1.69 24.16 26.01
CA GLU A 171 -1.36 23.83 24.62
C GLU A 171 0.11 24.15 24.33
N PHE A 172 0.86 23.16 23.84
CA PHE A 172 2.26 23.34 23.45
C PHE A 172 2.64 22.41 22.30
N GLN A 173 3.27 22.94 21.24
CA GLN A 173 3.75 22.17 20.08
C GLN A 173 2.72 21.20 19.48
N SER A 174 1.48 21.68 19.26
CA SER A 174 0.39 20.83 18.73
C SER A 174 0.07 19.63 19.62
N MET A 175 0.30 19.75 20.93
CA MET A 175 -0.15 18.82 21.94
C MET A 175 -0.99 19.56 22.99
N LEU A 176 -2.00 18.88 23.50
CA LEU A 176 -2.84 19.30 24.61
C LEU A 176 -2.43 18.53 25.86
N TYR A 177 -2.01 19.26 26.89
CA TYR A 177 -1.66 18.72 28.19
C TYR A 177 -2.75 19.10 29.18
N ILE A 178 -3.36 18.11 29.81
CA ILE A 178 -4.29 18.31 30.93
C ILE A 178 -3.64 17.75 32.17
N THR A 179 -3.31 18.61 33.12
CA THR A 179 -2.64 18.24 34.36
C THR A 179 -3.59 18.50 35.51
N VAL A 180 -3.95 17.46 36.26
CA VAL A 180 -4.86 17.57 37.39
C VAL A 180 -4.31 16.89 38.63
N GLN A 181 -4.73 17.37 39.79
CA GLN A 181 -4.36 16.79 41.07
C GLN A 181 -5.49 16.92 42.08
N ASN A 182 -5.50 16.01 43.04
CA ASN A 182 -6.24 16.15 44.29
C ASN A 182 -5.26 15.98 45.47
N GLN A 183 -5.77 15.88 46.69
CA GLN A 183 -4.94 15.75 47.88
C GLN A 183 -4.12 14.44 47.97
N PHE A 184 -4.43 13.43 47.14
CA PHE A 184 -3.81 12.11 47.19
C PHE A 184 -3.03 11.76 45.91
N ASP A 185 -3.48 12.25 44.76
CA ASP A 185 -3.05 11.78 43.46
C ASP A 185 -2.89 12.90 42.43
N TYR A 186 -2.08 12.61 41.43
CA TYR A 186 -1.76 13.47 40.30
C TYR A 186 -1.97 12.68 39.01
N MET A 187 -2.59 13.30 38.03
CA MET A 187 -2.83 12.72 36.71
C MET A 187 -2.46 13.72 35.62
N GLN A 188 -1.78 13.23 34.60
CA GLN A 188 -1.43 13.98 33.41
C GLN A 188 -2.01 13.27 32.20
N PHE A 189 -2.79 13.99 31.40
CA PHE A 189 -3.30 13.52 30.12
C PHE A 189 -2.62 14.30 29.00
N ILE A 190 -2.30 13.59 27.92
CA ILE A 190 -1.60 14.15 26.76
C ILE A 190 -2.36 13.72 25.52
N PHE A 191 -2.77 14.68 24.69
CA PHE A 191 -3.47 14.46 23.43
C PHE A 191 -2.78 15.21 22.30
N GLU A 192 -2.82 14.66 21.08
CA GLU A 192 -2.41 15.41 19.90
C GLU A 192 -3.46 16.50 19.59
N ASN A 193 -3.01 17.76 19.52
CA ASN A 193 -3.83 18.91 19.21
C ASN A 193 -3.84 19.16 17.70
N PHE A 194 -4.90 18.71 17.04
CA PHE A 194 -5.19 19.07 15.66
C PHE A 194 -6.16 20.26 15.62
N ALA A 195 -5.64 21.49 15.72
CA ALA A 195 -6.41 22.74 15.65
C ALA A 195 -7.40 22.82 14.46
N THR A 196 -7.21 22.01 13.40
CA THR A 196 -8.09 21.90 12.24
C THR A 196 -9.23 20.88 12.37
N VAL A 197 -9.20 19.99 13.36
CA VAL A 197 -10.18 18.91 13.56
C VAL A 197 -11.29 19.31 14.55
N PHE A 198 -11.08 20.34 15.39
CA PHE A 198 -12.02 20.80 16.43
C PHE A 198 -13.20 21.66 15.91
N SER A 199 -13.76 21.30 14.76
CA SER A 199 -14.97 21.99 14.25
C SER A 199 -16.25 21.16 14.33
N GLN A 200 -16.18 19.85 14.56
CA GLN A 200 -17.33 18.95 14.81
C GLN A 200 -16.86 17.72 15.61
N GLU A 201 -17.49 17.44 16.76
CA GLU A 201 -17.26 16.29 17.69
C GLU A 201 -15.80 15.91 17.97
N VAL A 202 -15.29 16.30 19.14
CA VAL A 202 -13.98 15.86 19.62
C VAL A 202 -14.00 14.35 19.86
N ARG A 203 -13.07 13.61 19.24
CA ARG A 203 -12.81 12.19 19.47
C ARG A 203 -11.31 11.92 19.27
N VAL A 204 -10.52 12.18 20.31
CA VAL A 204 -9.05 12.15 20.23
C VAL A 204 -8.49 11.15 21.22
N PHE A 205 -7.69 10.19 20.73
CA PHE A 205 -6.95 9.30 21.61
C PHE A 205 -5.75 10.02 22.20
N GLY A 206 -5.48 9.74 23.47
CA GLY A 206 -4.33 10.26 24.18
C GLY A 206 -3.77 9.24 25.15
N THR A 207 -2.80 9.69 25.93
CA THR A 207 -2.19 8.89 27.00
C THR A 207 -2.38 9.56 28.33
N ALA A 208 -2.80 8.80 29.32
CA ALA A 208 -2.79 9.20 30.72
C ALA A 208 -1.55 8.66 31.41
N GLN A 209 -0.98 9.45 32.31
CA GLN A 209 0.08 9.09 33.24
C GLN A 209 -0.37 9.49 34.64
N CYS A 210 -0.45 8.54 35.55
CA CYS A 210 -0.88 8.77 36.92
C CYS A 210 -0.23 7.80 37.90
N LYS A 211 -0.66 7.84 39.17
CA LYS A 211 -0.44 6.75 40.11
C LYS A 211 -1.73 5.96 40.27
N ASP A 212 -1.60 4.65 40.34
CA ASP A 212 -2.70 3.78 40.72
C ASP A 212 -3.13 4.05 42.16
N TYR A 213 -4.44 4.21 42.39
CA TYR A 213 -4.97 4.67 43.68
C TYR A 213 -4.62 3.71 44.82
N PHE A 214 -4.80 2.40 44.60
CA PHE A 214 -4.58 1.38 45.62
C PHE A 214 -3.10 1.07 45.82
N SER A 215 -2.37 0.81 44.73
CA SER A 215 -0.97 0.37 44.82
C SER A 215 0.03 1.51 44.92
N ARG A 216 -0.41 2.76 44.66
CA ARG A 216 0.43 3.98 44.56
C ARG A 216 1.57 3.88 43.53
N LYS A 217 1.50 2.90 42.64
CA LYS A 217 2.50 2.66 41.59
C LYS A 217 2.23 3.57 40.38
N PRO A 218 3.28 4.08 39.72
CA PRO A 218 3.11 4.77 38.44
C PRO A 218 2.36 3.90 37.43
N LYS A 219 1.41 4.49 36.72
CA LYS A 219 0.50 3.86 35.76
C LYS A 219 0.43 4.74 34.52
N ALA A 220 0.43 4.12 33.34
CA ALA A 220 0.17 4.77 32.07
C ALA A 220 -0.84 3.95 31.24
N TYR A 221 -1.75 4.61 30.54
CA TYR A 221 -2.79 3.94 29.76
C TYR A 221 -3.35 4.85 28.66
N ILE A 222 -4.01 4.26 27.68
CA ILE A 222 -4.70 4.99 26.61
C ILE A 222 -6.03 5.54 27.13
N VAL A 223 -6.32 6.77 26.76
CA VAL A 223 -7.59 7.46 27.05
C VAL A 223 -8.20 8.04 25.78
N LEU A 224 -9.48 8.38 25.83
CA LEU A 224 -10.19 9.03 24.73
C LEU A 224 -10.86 10.31 25.22
N LEU A 225 -10.47 11.45 24.66
CA LEU A 225 -11.12 12.72 24.88
C LEU A 225 -12.31 12.88 23.92
N THR A 226 -13.48 13.19 24.47
CA THR A 226 -14.71 13.39 23.70
C THR A 226 -15.48 14.66 24.06
N SER A 227 -16.27 15.14 23.10
CA SER A 227 -17.20 16.27 23.29
C SER A 227 -18.56 15.87 23.86
N SER A 228 -18.92 14.59 23.74
CA SER A 228 -20.22 14.05 24.15
C SER A 228 -20.05 12.73 24.89
N LEU A 229 -21.06 12.40 25.72
CA LEU A 229 -21.19 11.09 26.33
C LEU A 229 -21.37 10.04 25.22
N LEU A 230 -20.55 9.01 25.25
CA LEU A 230 -20.63 7.89 24.34
C LEU A 230 -21.91 7.09 24.58
N GLY A 231 -22.61 6.76 23.49
CA GLY A 231 -23.71 5.80 23.59
C GLY A 231 -23.19 4.37 23.81
N LYS A 232 -24.02 3.48 24.35
CA LYS A 232 -23.65 2.05 24.58
C LYS A 232 -23.06 1.33 23.36
N LYS A 233 -23.47 1.70 22.14
CA LYS A 233 -22.89 1.14 20.90
C LYS A 233 -21.48 1.66 20.65
N GLU A 234 -21.23 2.92 20.93
CA GLU A 234 -19.93 3.55 20.73
C GLU A 234 -18.94 3.09 21.79
N GLU A 235 -19.37 2.95 23.05
CA GLU A 235 -18.55 2.37 24.11
C GLU A 235 -18.02 0.98 23.70
N LYS A 236 -18.88 0.12 23.17
CA LYS A 236 -18.47 -1.18 22.60
C LYS A 236 -17.44 -1.01 21.47
N CYS A 237 -17.63 -0.02 20.60
CA CYS A 237 -16.68 0.27 19.54
C CYS A 237 -15.33 0.77 20.06
N TYR A 238 -15.24 1.41 21.23
CA TYR A 238 -13.96 1.90 21.78
C TYR A 238 -13.28 0.93 22.74
N LEU A 239 -14.01 -0.05 23.28
CA LEU A 239 -13.49 -1.07 24.18
C LEU A 239 -12.27 -1.83 23.61
N HIS A 240 -12.19 -2.03 22.29
CA HIS A 240 -11.03 -2.68 21.67
C HIS A 240 -9.71 -1.89 21.81
N LYS A 241 -9.77 -0.58 22.07
CA LYS A 241 -8.60 0.31 22.28
C LYS A 241 -8.46 0.73 23.74
N LEU A 242 -9.58 0.96 24.42
CA LEU A 242 -9.61 1.30 25.83
C LEU A 242 -9.90 0.01 26.61
N ASN A 243 -8.87 -0.81 26.80
CA ASN A 243 -8.95 -2.04 27.56
C ASN A 243 -7.75 -2.23 28.48
N ARG A 244 -7.85 -3.25 29.34
CA ARG A 244 -6.81 -3.67 30.28
C ARG A 244 -5.45 -3.94 29.63
N SER A 245 -5.42 -4.43 28.39
CA SER A 245 -4.19 -4.73 27.68
C SER A 245 -3.34 -3.48 27.39
N ASN A 246 -3.96 -2.30 27.29
CA ASN A 246 -3.28 -1.03 27.05
C ASN A 246 -2.81 -0.32 28.34
N LEU A 247 -3.00 -0.94 29.50
CA LEU A 247 -2.51 -0.47 30.79
C LEU A 247 -1.08 -0.95 31.06
N LEU A 248 -0.20 -0.01 31.38
CA LEU A 248 1.14 -0.24 31.90
C LEU A 248 1.22 0.23 33.36
N MET A 249 1.50 -0.68 34.29
CA MET A 249 1.78 -0.33 35.69
C MET A 249 3.24 -0.63 36.02
N ALA A 250 3.96 0.36 36.52
CA ALA A 250 5.34 0.20 36.95
C ALA A 250 5.41 -0.73 38.18
N LYS A 251 5.90 -1.95 37.96
CA LYS A 251 6.32 -2.83 39.06
C LYS A 251 7.72 -2.37 39.51
N PRO A 252 8.03 -2.32 40.82
CA PRO A 252 9.35 -1.92 41.28
C PRO A 252 10.40 -2.84 40.66
N PHE A 253 11.42 -2.25 40.02
CA PHE A 253 12.55 -3.02 39.50
C PHE A 253 13.21 -3.76 40.65
N SER A 254 13.18 -5.10 40.62
CA SER A 254 13.96 -5.87 41.58
C SER A 254 15.43 -5.48 41.42
N ARG A 255 16.15 -5.26 42.52
CA ARG A 255 17.58 -4.84 42.53
C ARG A 255 18.53 -5.81 41.80
N PHE A 256 18.03 -6.93 41.29
CA PHE A 256 18.76 -7.95 40.52
C PHE A 256 18.45 -7.83 39.02
N ALA A 257 18.89 -6.73 38.39
CA ALA A 257 18.61 -6.37 36.99
C ALA A 257 19.34 -7.23 35.91
N LYS A 258 19.74 -8.47 36.24
CA LYS A 258 20.03 -9.51 35.23
C LYS A 258 18.75 -10.13 34.64
N LYS A 259 17.60 -9.91 35.29
CA LYS A 259 16.26 -10.42 34.89
C LYS A 259 15.45 -9.46 34.01
N ASN A 260 16.04 -8.40 33.44
CA ASN A 260 15.29 -7.47 32.58
C ASN A 260 14.61 -8.19 31.39
N ARG A 261 15.30 -9.16 30.76
CA ARG A 261 14.69 -9.98 29.70
C ARG A 261 13.54 -10.82 30.21
N THR A 262 13.71 -11.52 31.34
CA THR A 262 12.66 -12.36 31.94
C THR A 262 11.43 -11.53 32.29
N HIS A 263 11.60 -10.35 32.88
CA HIS A 263 10.50 -9.48 33.23
C HIS A 263 9.74 -8.94 32.00
N ILE A 264 10.45 -8.56 30.95
CA ILE A 264 9.84 -8.15 29.67
C ILE A 264 9.05 -9.32 29.06
N LEU A 265 9.59 -10.54 29.12
CA LEU A 265 8.94 -11.75 28.61
C LEU A 265 7.70 -12.11 29.42
N GLU A 266 7.76 -12.05 30.74
CA GLU A 266 6.61 -12.26 31.63
C GLU A 266 5.50 -11.26 31.33
N ASN A 267 5.83 -9.97 31.21
CA ASN A 267 4.85 -8.94 30.86
C ASN A 267 4.27 -9.16 29.46
N PHE A 268 5.07 -9.61 28.49
CA PHE A 268 4.59 -9.96 27.15
C PHE A 268 3.62 -11.14 27.18
N VAL A 269 3.95 -12.21 27.92
CA VAL A 269 3.07 -13.38 28.08
C VAL A 269 1.75 -12.98 28.74
N GLU A 270 1.81 -12.23 29.85
CA GLU A 270 0.64 -11.73 30.57
C GLU A 270 -0.29 -10.94 29.62
N LYS A 271 0.28 -10.05 28.79
CA LYS A 271 -0.51 -9.26 27.83
C LYS A 271 -1.08 -10.07 26.67
N VAL A 272 -0.37 -11.08 26.19
CA VAL A 272 -0.90 -11.97 25.14
C VAL A 272 -2.04 -12.83 25.68
N GLU A 273 -1.96 -13.29 26.93
CA GLU A 273 -3.03 -14.04 27.58
C GLU A 273 -4.27 -13.19 27.84
N GLU A 274 -4.11 -11.94 28.30
CA GLU A 274 -5.21 -10.97 28.45
C GLU A 274 -5.91 -10.73 27.10
N LEU A 275 -5.14 -10.44 26.04
CA LEU A 275 -5.68 -10.25 24.69
C LEU A 275 -6.38 -11.51 24.13
N ALA A 276 -5.96 -12.72 24.54
CA ALA A 276 -6.56 -13.96 24.06
C ALA A 276 -8.01 -14.10 24.53
N GLN A 277 -8.30 -13.64 25.75
CA GLN A 277 -9.65 -13.65 26.31
C GLN A 277 -10.58 -12.67 25.56
N ASP A 278 -10.07 -11.48 25.23
CA ASP A 278 -10.81 -10.46 24.46
C ASP A 278 -11.15 -10.90 23.04
N ILE A 279 -10.34 -11.81 22.49
CA ILE A 279 -10.46 -12.31 21.11
C ILE A 279 -11.41 -13.52 21.01
N GLU A 280 -11.71 -14.17 22.13
CA GLU A 280 -12.58 -15.37 22.20
C GLU A 280 -13.93 -15.20 21.48
N PRO A 281 -14.66 -14.07 21.60
CA PRO A 281 -15.95 -13.87 20.94
C PRO A 281 -15.87 -13.83 19.40
N TYR A 282 -14.68 -13.60 18.84
CA TYR A 282 -14.47 -13.54 17.39
C TYR A 282 -14.21 -14.92 16.78
N LYS A 283 -14.01 -15.98 17.60
CA LYS A 283 -13.74 -17.36 17.12
C LYS A 283 -14.86 -17.92 16.24
N GLU A 284 -16.08 -17.47 16.42
CA GLU A 284 -17.26 -17.95 15.69
C GLU A 284 -17.54 -17.18 14.38
N GLN A 285 -16.77 -16.14 14.05
CA GLN A 285 -16.99 -15.35 12.82
C GLN A 285 -16.31 -15.95 11.57
N GLU A 286 -17.07 -16.06 10.48
CA GLU A 286 -16.66 -16.79 9.26
C GLU A 286 -15.75 -16.02 8.28
N SER A 287 -15.60 -14.68 8.41
CA SER A 287 -14.88 -13.93 7.39
C SER A 287 -13.39 -14.29 7.34
N LEU A 288 -12.85 -14.55 6.13
CA LEU A 288 -11.44 -14.90 5.89
C LEU A 288 -10.49 -13.90 6.56
N TYR A 289 -10.82 -12.61 6.57
CA TYR A 289 -10.06 -11.57 7.26
C TYR A 289 -10.03 -11.74 8.78
N THR A 290 -11.18 -12.05 9.39
CA THR A 290 -11.25 -12.30 10.83
C THR A 290 -10.41 -13.54 11.17
N GLN A 291 -10.46 -14.57 10.33
CA GLN A 291 -9.64 -15.78 10.50
C GLN A 291 -8.14 -15.50 10.35
N LEU A 292 -7.74 -14.68 9.37
CA LEU A 292 -6.35 -14.26 9.21
C LEU A 292 -5.87 -13.44 10.41
N ALA A 293 -6.69 -12.53 10.93
CA ALA A 293 -6.39 -11.78 12.16
C ALA A 293 -6.24 -12.70 13.37
N LEU A 294 -7.17 -13.65 13.55
CA LEU A 294 -7.17 -14.64 14.64
C LEU A 294 -5.95 -15.56 14.58
N GLN A 295 -5.61 -16.08 13.41
CA GLN A 295 -4.45 -16.96 13.24
C GLN A 295 -3.13 -16.20 13.37
N SER A 296 -3.06 -14.94 12.95
CA SER A 296 -1.93 -14.04 13.25
C SER A 296 -1.77 -13.86 14.76
N PHE A 297 -2.87 -13.63 15.48
CA PHE A 297 -2.87 -13.54 16.94
C PHE A 297 -2.43 -14.86 17.60
N ARG A 298 -2.97 -16.02 17.18
CA ARG A 298 -2.54 -17.35 17.67
C ARG A 298 -1.06 -17.64 17.43
N SER A 299 -0.42 -16.96 16.49
CA SER A 299 1.03 -17.06 16.29
C SER A 299 1.79 -16.40 17.43
N TYR A 300 1.32 -15.25 17.93
CA TYR A 300 1.84 -14.64 19.16
C TYR A 300 1.53 -15.49 20.40
N GLU A 301 0.35 -16.11 20.49
CA GLU A 301 0.01 -17.06 21.57
C GLU A 301 0.97 -18.26 21.59
N ARG A 302 1.28 -18.85 20.43
CA ARG A 302 2.27 -19.94 20.32
C ARG A 302 3.66 -19.50 20.73
N ILE A 303 4.06 -18.26 20.40
CA ILE A 303 5.32 -17.69 20.84
C ILE A 303 5.32 -17.48 22.36
N ALA A 304 4.26 -16.93 22.93
CA ALA A 304 4.10 -16.78 24.37
C ALA A 304 4.23 -18.14 25.08
N LYS A 305 3.55 -19.19 24.60
CA LYS A 305 3.72 -20.56 25.12
C LYS A 305 5.15 -21.08 25.02
N LYS A 306 5.84 -20.84 23.89
CA LYS A 306 7.25 -21.24 23.70
C LYS A 306 8.21 -20.47 24.62
N VAL A 307 7.92 -19.18 24.86
CA VAL A 307 8.65 -18.31 25.78
C VAL A 307 8.49 -18.81 27.22
N SER A 308 7.25 -19.10 27.64
CA SER A 308 6.95 -19.66 28.97
C SER A 308 7.63 -21.00 29.22
N ASN A 309 7.89 -21.78 28.14
CA ASN A 309 8.58 -23.06 28.19
C ASN A 309 10.12 -22.96 28.03
N GLY A 310 10.71 -21.76 28.08
CA GLY A 310 12.17 -21.56 28.05
C GLY A 310 12.84 -21.72 26.68
N GLY A 311 12.08 -21.70 25.58
CA GLY A 311 12.61 -21.85 24.22
C GLY A 311 13.20 -20.56 23.63
N ASN A 312 14.25 -20.69 22.81
CA ASN A 312 14.68 -19.60 21.91
C ASN A 312 13.65 -19.45 20.77
N TYR A 313 13.40 -18.21 20.34
CA TYR A 313 12.42 -17.92 19.31
C TYR A 313 12.88 -16.77 18.41
N PHE A 314 12.49 -16.84 17.14
CA PHE A 314 12.68 -15.79 16.14
C PHE A 314 11.32 -15.31 15.68
N ILE A 315 11.09 -13.99 15.70
CA ILE A 315 9.84 -13.38 15.22
C ILE A 315 10.06 -12.95 13.77
N ARG A 316 9.49 -13.71 12.83
CA ARG A 316 9.31 -13.29 11.43
C ARG A 316 7.86 -13.55 11.02
N ASN A 317 6.96 -12.66 11.45
CA ASN A 317 5.50 -12.83 11.28
C ASN A 317 5.08 -12.76 9.80
N THR A 318 5.79 -11.98 8.98
CA THR A 318 5.53 -11.83 7.54
C THR A 318 5.49 -13.14 6.76
N LYS A 319 6.45 -14.05 7.00
CA LYS A 319 6.50 -15.37 6.34
C LYS A 319 5.35 -16.28 6.78
N SER A 320 5.14 -16.36 8.10
CA SER A 320 4.09 -17.19 8.68
C SER A 320 2.70 -16.75 8.22
N LEU A 321 2.47 -15.44 8.15
CA LEU A 321 1.24 -14.85 7.63
C LEU A 321 1.01 -15.20 6.16
N LYS A 322 2.03 -15.07 5.30
CA LYS A 322 1.91 -15.42 3.87
C LYS A 322 1.60 -16.90 3.64
N LEU A 323 2.33 -17.80 4.29
CA LEU A 323 2.08 -19.25 4.22
C LEU A 323 0.64 -19.57 4.66
N LEU A 324 0.20 -18.95 5.75
CA LEU A 324 -1.15 -19.09 6.27
C LEU A 324 -2.21 -18.64 5.27
N ILE A 325 -1.99 -17.51 4.58
CA ILE A 325 -2.90 -16.99 3.56
C ILE A 325 -3.04 -18.00 2.41
N PHE A 326 -1.93 -18.45 1.83
CA PHE A 326 -1.97 -19.41 0.72
C PHE A 326 -2.63 -20.72 1.12
N ASN A 327 -2.28 -21.27 2.30
CA ASN A 327 -2.90 -22.49 2.79
C ASN A 327 -4.39 -22.34 3.08
N THR A 328 -4.82 -21.18 3.60
CA THR A 328 -6.24 -20.95 3.86
C THR A 328 -7.05 -20.82 2.58
N LEU A 329 -6.52 -20.12 1.57
CA LEU A 329 -7.15 -20.02 0.24
C LEU A 329 -7.26 -21.39 -0.41
N ALA A 330 -6.17 -22.17 -0.40
CA ALA A 330 -6.14 -23.52 -0.96
C ALA A 330 -7.13 -24.49 -0.28
N LEU A 331 -7.32 -24.38 1.04
CA LEU A 331 -8.14 -25.32 1.83
C LEU A 331 -9.62 -24.93 1.95
N LYS A 332 -9.95 -23.63 2.02
CA LYS A 332 -11.35 -23.18 2.23
C LYS A 332 -12.09 -22.86 0.95
N GLU A 333 -11.45 -22.19 -0.02
CA GLU A 333 -12.15 -21.83 -1.26
C GLU A 333 -12.38 -23.06 -2.14
N ASN A 334 -11.57 -24.11 -2.08
CA ASN A 334 -11.84 -25.38 -2.79
C ASN A 334 -13.07 -26.15 -2.28
N ILE A 335 -13.54 -25.89 -1.05
CA ILE A 335 -14.71 -26.56 -0.49
C ILE A 335 -16.01 -25.86 -0.95
N GLU A 336 -15.96 -24.58 -1.28
CA GLU A 336 -17.12 -23.74 -1.63
C GLU A 336 -17.15 -23.31 -3.12
N ALA A 337 -16.00 -23.17 -3.77
CA ALA A 337 -15.86 -22.76 -5.16
C ALA A 337 -15.74 -23.99 -6.08
N LYS A 338 -16.52 -24.00 -7.17
CA LYS A 338 -16.43 -25.02 -8.22
C LYS A 338 -15.17 -24.91 -9.10
N GLU A 339 -14.31 -23.92 -8.82
CA GLU A 339 -13.12 -23.58 -9.60
C GLU A 339 -11.92 -23.34 -8.67
N VAL A 340 -10.72 -23.55 -9.21
CA VAL A 340 -9.45 -23.35 -8.50
C VAL A 340 -9.23 -21.85 -8.27
N PRO A 341 -9.01 -21.41 -7.01
CA PRO A 341 -8.84 -20.00 -6.70
C PRO A 341 -7.58 -19.40 -7.34
N GLN A 342 -7.70 -18.16 -7.85
CA GLN A 342 -6.61 -17.44 -8.50
C GLN A 342 -6.08 -16.31 -7.61
N VAL A 343 -4.75 -16.27 -7.44
CA VAL A 343 -4.03 -15.22 -6.70
C VAL A 343 -3.11 -14.46 -7.65
N GLU A 344 -3.21 -13.13 -7.64
CA GLU A 344 -2.30 -12.27 -8.39
C GLU A 344 -1.27 -11.64 -7.45
N ILE A 345 0.01 -11.69 -7.82
CA ILE A 345 1.10 -11.20 -6.99
C ILE A 345 1.95 -10.23 -7.80
N LEU A 346 2.00 -8.97 -7.38
CA LEU A 346 3.00 -8.02 -7.83
C LEU A 346 4.21 -8.10 -6.90
N TYR A 347 5.40 -8.23 -7.47
CA TYR A 347 6.62 -8.34 -6.70
C TYR A 347 7.75 -7.47 -7.27
N ALA A 348 8.28 -6.55 -6.46
CA ALA A 348 9.37 -5.67 -6.86
C ALA A 348 10.73 -6.39 -6.76
N LEU A 349 11.43 -6.49 -7.89
CA LEU A 349 12.80 -7.00 -7.94
C LEU A 349 13.78 -5.87 -7.64
N THR A 350 14.24 -5.82 -6.39
CA THR A 350 15.28 -4.91 -5.90
C THR A 350 16.43 -5.72 -5.29
N ARG A 351 17.62 -5.11 -5.14
CA ARG A 351 18.78 -5.77 -4.48
C ARG A 351 18.43 -6.37 -3.11
N SER A 352 17.55 -5.72 -2.35
CA SER A 352 17.13 -6.15 -1.01
C SER A 352 16.06 -7.26 -1.01
N ASN A 353 15.43 -7.54 -2.16
CA ASN A 353 14.25 -8.41 -2.26
C ASN A 353 14.46 -9.64 -3.15
N ILE A 354 15.51 -9.67 -3.97
CA ILE A 354 15.86 -10.84 -4.81
C ILE A 354 16.10 -12.10 -3.96
N ALA A 355 16.52 -11.94 -2.69
CA ALA A 355 16.68 -13.03 -1.74
C ALA A 355 15.42 -13.87 -1.52
N LEU A 356 14.21 -13.34 -1.81
CA LEU A 356 12.96 -14.12 -1.75
C LEU A 356 12.80 -15.14 -2.89
N LEU A 357 13.64 -15.05 -3.92
CA LEU A 357 13.71 -16.00 -5.04
C LEU A 357 14.92 -16.94 -4.92
N GLU A 358 15.76 -16.78 -3.89
CA GLU A 358 16.89 -17.67 -3.62
C GLU A 358 16.41 -18.95 -2.93
N LEU A 359 16.38 -20.07 -3.66
CA LEU A 359 16.03 -21.39 -3.14
C LEU A 359 17.06 -21.92 -2.12
N ASP A 360 18.26 -21.35 -2.10
CA ASP A 360 19.33 -21.69 -1.15
C ASP A 360 19.16 -20.97 0.19
N ASN A 361 18.30 -19.93 0.23
CA ASN A 361 17.86 -19.30 1.46
C ASN A 361 16.76 -20.16 2.10
N PRO A 362 16.97 -20.74 3.29
CA PRO A 362 15.98 -21.62 3.93
C PRO A 362 14.63 -20.93 4.14
N ASP A 363 14.64 -19.61 4.33
CA ASP A 363 13.42 -18.86 4.60
C ASP A 363 12.55 -18.61 3.37
N SER A 364 13.18 -18.21 2.27
CA SER A 364 12.54 -17.92 0.98
C SER A 364 12.12 -19.19 0.25
N SER A 365 12.93 -20.23 0.35
CA SER A 365 12.68 -21.53 -0.28
C SER A 365 11.42 -22.21 0.24
N GLU A 366 11.05 -22.03 1.51
CA GLU A 366 9.83 -22.63 2.06
C GLU A 366 8.54 -22.02 1.48
N LEU A 367 8.46 -20.68 1.41
CA LEU A 367 7.27 -20.01 0.85
C LEU A 367 7.09 -20.35 -0.63
N MET A 368 8.18 -20.29 -1.40
CA MET A 368 8.14 -20.56 -2.83
C MET A 368 7.84 -22.04 -3.12
N ARG A 369 8.43 -22.98 -2.36
CA ARG A 369 8.11 -24.41 -2.47
C ARG A 369 6.65 -24.68 -2.17
N GLU A 370 6.09 -24.03 -1.15
CA GLU A 370 4.68 -24.22 -0.81
C GLU A 370 3.76 -23.68 -1.90
N GLN A 371 4.06 -22.52 -2.48
CA GLN A 371 3.32 -21.99 -3.63
C GLN A 371 3.37 -22.92 -4.84
N ILE A 372 4.56 -23.44 -5.18
CA ILE A 372 4.73 -24.41 -6.28
C ILE A 372 3.91 -25.67 -5.99
N ARG A 373 4.01 -26.23 -4.77
CA ARG A 373 3.26 -27.41 -4.34
C ARG A 373 1.75 -27.20 -4.51
N LEU A 374 1.23 -26.07 -4.04
CA LEU A 374 -0.20 -25.75 -4.12
C LEU A 374 -0.68 -25.60 -5.57
N VAL A 375 0.17 -25.10 -6.47
CA VAL A 375 -0.17 -24.98 -7.90
C VAL A 375 -0.05 -26.33 -8.62
N ASP A 376 0.98 -27.11 -8.35
CA ASP A 376 1.18 -28.46 -8.92
C ASP A 376 0.07 -29.43 -8.51
N GLU A 377 -0.42 -29.31 -7.27
CA GLU A 377 -1.58 -30.03 -6.74
C GLU A 377 -2.93 -29.48 -7.24
N LYS A 378 -2.92 -28.42 -8.07
CA LYS A 378 -4.10 -27.73 -8.61
C LYS A 378 -5.03 -27.17 -7.54
N LEU A 379 -4.50 -26.82 -6.37
CA LEU A 379 -5.25 -26.21 -5.28
C LEU A 379 -5.33 -24.69 -5.41
N LEU A 380 -4.40 -24.08 -6.14
CA LEU A 380 -4.34 -22.64 -6.42
C LEU A 380 -3.82 -22.39 -7.84
N GLN A 381 -4.19 -21.24 -8.41
CA GLN A 381 -3.51 -20.65 -9.56
C GLN A 381 -2.81 -19.37 -9.11
N ILE A 382 -1.51 -19.23 -9.40
CA ILE A 382 -0.74 -18.05 -8.99
C ILE A 382 -0.15 -17.35 -10.22
N ASN A 383 -0.43 -16.05 -10.32
CA ASN A 383 0.06 -15.18 -11.38
C ASN A 383 1.01 -14.12 -10.81
N TYR A 384 2.30 -14.22 -11.15
CA TYR A 384 3.34 -13.29 -10.77
C TYR A 384 3.54 -12.19 -11.82
N LEU A 385 3.56 -10.94 -11.35
CA LEU A 385 4.04 -9.77 -12.07
C LEU A 385 5.29 -9.24 -11.37
N PHE A 386 6.46 -9.53 -11.95
CA PHE A 386 7.72 -8.98 -11.46
C PHE A 386 7.98 -7.60 -12.03
N VAL A 387 8.23 -6.64 -11.15
CA VAL A 387 8.57 -5.26 -11.53
C VAL A 387 10.06 -5.07 -11.35
N VAL A 388 10.75 -4.80 -12.46
CA VAL A 388 12.20 -4.60 -12.52
C VAL A 388 12.48 -3.11 -12.54
N THR A 389 13.09 -2.58 -11.48
CA THR A 389 13.48 -1.17 -11.42
C THR A 389 14.78 -0.92 -12.17
N ASP A 390 15.67 -1.90 -12.16
CA ASP A 390 17.00 -1.86 -12.77
C ASP A 390 17.28 -3.22 -13.44
N ILE A 391 17.57 -3.19 -14.74
CA ILE A 391 17.74 -4.41 -15.54
C ILE A 391 19.02 -5.16 -15.19
N GLU A 392 20.03 -4.47 -14.64
CA GLU A 392 21.28 -5.09 -14.18
C GLU A 392 21.03 -6.10 -13.04
N LEU A 393 19.90 -5.99 -12.35
CA LEU A 393 19.48 -6.95 -11.33
C LEU A 393 19.09 -8.31 -11.89
N ILE A 394 18.74 -8.38 -13.18
CA ILE A 394 18.35 -9.61 -13.87
C ILE A 394 19.61 -10.34 -14.31
N THR A 395 20.29 -10.95 -13.33
CA THR A 395 21.42 -11.83 -13.60
C THR A 395 20.95 -13.10 -14.30
N ASN A 396 21.90 -13.76 -14.97
CA ASN A 396 21.72 -15.09 -15.56
C ASN A 396 21.09 -16.11 -14.59
N GLU A 397 21.51 -16.07 -13.33
CA GLU A 397 21.03 -16.95 -12.27
C GLU A 397 19.57 -16.65 -11.91
N LEU A 398 19.23 -15.38 -11.72
CA LEU A 398 17.86 -14.96 -11.46
C LEU A 398 16.94 -15.29 -12.64
N LEU A 399 17.40 -15.08 -13.88
CA LEU A 399 16.63 -15.40 -15.07
C LEU A 399 16.34 -16.92 -15.17
N ASN A 400 17.34 -17.77 -14.94
CA ASN A 400 17.13 -19.22 -14.91
C ASN A 400 16.12 -19.63 -13.84
N ARG A 401 16.18 -19.01 -12.65
CA ARG A 401 15.20 -19.24 -11.60
C ARG A 401 13.79 -18.80 -12.00
N LEU A 402 13.65 -17.64 -12.63
CA LEU A 402 12.35 -17.17 -13.14
C LEU A 402 11.81 -18.10 -14.24
N LEU A 403 12.68 -18.63 -15.10
CA LEU A 403 12.33 -19.63 -16.11
C LEU A 403 11.88 -20.94 -15.45
N ASP A 404 12.57 -21.41 -14.42
CA ASP A 404 12.17 -22.59 -13.66
C ASP A 404 10.83 -22.38 -12.95
N LEU A 405 10.62 -21.22 -12.31
CA LEU A 405 9.34 -20.86 -11.72
C LEU A 405 8.21 -20.81 -12.75
N SER A 406 8.49 -20.32 -13.97
CA SER A 406 7.49 -20.23 -15.04
C SER A 406 6.97 -21.58 -15.56
N LYS A 407 7.61 -22.70 -15.17
CA LYS A 407 7.11 -24.06 -15.44
C LYS A 407 5.88 -24.39 -14.60
N HIS A 408 5.78 -23.79 -13.42
CA HIS A 408 4.72 -24.04 -12.44
C HIS A 408 3.74 -22.87 -12.35
N LEU A 409 4.25 -21.64 -12.41
CA LEU A 409 3.50 -20.41 -12.16
C LEU A 409 3.42 -19.55 -13.42
N SER A 410 2.38 -18.72 -13.54
CA SER A 410 2.32 -17.71 -14.60
C SER A 410 3.22 -16.53 -14.25
N VAL A 411 4.17 -16.18 -15.12
CA VAL A 411 5.16 -15.13 -14.86
C VAL A 411 5.15 -14.07 -15.97
N LYS A 412 4.96 -12.81 -15.57
CA LYS A 412 5.17 -11.62 -16.41
C LYS A 412 6.19 -10.68 -15.79
N ILE A 413 6.87 -9.91 -16.63
CA ILE A 413 7.85 -8.90 -16.23
C ILE A 413 7.46 -7.56 -16.83
N VAL A 414 7.64 -6.50 -16.03
CA VAL A 414 7.57 -5.11 -16.47
C VAL A 414 8.78 -4.35 -15.94
N GLN A 415 9.37 -3.47 -16.76
CA GLN A 415 10.40 -2.56 -16.32
C GLN A 415 9.74 -1.22 -15.94
N SER A 416 9.85 -0.82 -14.68
CA SER A 416 9.25 0.45 -14.21
C SER A 416 10.04 1.04 -13.04
N ASN A 417 10.29 2.35 -13.11
CA ASN A 417 10.92 3.14 -12.06
C ASN A 417 9.89 3.81 -11.13
N ARG A 418 8.58 3.68 -11.40
CA ARG A 418 7.50 4.31 -10.63
C ARG A 418 6.74 3.28 -9.83
N LEU A 419 7.40 2.74 -8.81
CA LEU A 419 6.80 1.72 -7.95
C LEU A 419 6.78 2.17 -6.49
N TYR A 420 5.58 2.34 -5.95
CA TYR A 420 5.37 2.67 -4.54
C TYR A 420 5.33 1.42 -3.64
N TYR A 421 5.03 0.26 -4.23
CA TYR A 421 4.81 -1.00 -3.52
C TYR A 421 5.99 -1.95 -3.71
N LYS A 422 6.45 -2.56 -2.63
CA LYS A 422 7.41 -3.66 -2.67
C LYS A 422 6.74 -4.97 -3.09
N GLU A 423 5.52 -5.18 -2.62
CA GLU A 423 4.74 -6.38 -2.90
C GLU A 423 3.26 -6.06 -2.79
N ILE A 424 2.45 -6.66 -3.66
CA ILE A 424 0.99 -6.67 -3.56
C ILE A 424 0.51 -8.09 -3.81
N ILE A 425 -0.37 -8.61 -2.97
CA ILE A 425 -1.02 -9.90 -3.13
C ILE A 425 -2.53 -9.64 -3.21
N TYR A 426 -3.14 -10.17 -4.27
CA TYR A 426 -4.58 -10.20 -4.52
C TYR A 426 -5.10 -11.61 -4.27
N PRO A 427 -5.37 -11.97 -3.01
CA PRO A 427 -5.85 -13.29 -2.66
C PRO A 427 -7.32 -13.52 -3.08
N HIS A 428 -8.14 -12.47 -3.13
CA HIS A 428 -9.57 -12.52 -3.48
C HIS A 428 -10.08 -11.12 -3.86
N GLN A 429 -11.22 -11.00 -4.57
CA GLN A 429 -11.85 -9.73 -4.97
C GLN A 429 -12.16 -8.77 -3.79
N ASN A 430 -12.06 -9.19 -2.53
CA ASN A 430 -12.59 -8.48 -1.37
C ASN A 430 -11.54 -7.78 -0.50
N PHE A 431 -10.25 -8.12 -0.64
CA PHE A 431 -9.19 -7.46 0.13
C PHE A 431 -7.83 -7.58 -0.57
N ILE A 432 -6.95 -6.64 -0.29
CA ILE A 432 -5.58 -6.61 -0.82
C ILE A 432 -4.60 -6.63 0.34
N ILE A 433 -3.51 -7.35 0.14
CA ILE A 433 -2.37 -7.35 1.05
C ILE A 433 -1.23 -6.64 0.34
N TYR A 434 -0.58 -5.68 1.00
CA TYR A 434 0.51 -4.94 0.37
C TYR A 434 1.59 -4.51 1.35
N GLN A 435 2.76 -4.23 0.80
CA GLN A 435 3.89 -3.64 1.50
C GLN A 435 4.42 -2.46 0.67
N THR A 436 4.69 -1.32 1.30
CA THR A 436 5.26 -0.16 0.59
C THR A 436 6.80 -0.27 0.51
N GLN A 437 7.42 0.43 -0.43
CA GLN A 437 8.88 0.35 -0.63
C GLN A 437 9.70 0.85 0.57
N ASN A 438 9.15 1.78 1.36
CA ASN A 438 9.86 2.42 2.47
C ASN A 438 9.68 1.68 3.81
N GLU A 439 8.87 0.62 3.84
CA GLU A 439 8.61 -0.13 5.07
C GLU A 439 9.71 -1.14 5.38
N MET A 440 10.06 -1.21 6.67
CA MET A 440 10.84 -2.32 7.20
C MET A 440 10.17 -3.65 6.83
N GLY A 441 10.97 -4.65 6.47
CA GLY A 441 10.54 -5.93 5.88
C GLY A 441 9.49 -6.75 6.65
N SER A 442 9.12 -6.33 7.88
CA SER A 442 8.16 -6.97 8.77
C SER A 442 6.74 -6.40 8.72
N TYR A 443 6.52 -5.22 8.12
CA TYR A 443 5.20 -4.60 8.07
C TYR A 443 4.43 -5.05 6.83
N VAL A 444 3.18 -5.47 7.04
CA VAL A 444 2.23 -5.88 5.99
C VAL A 444 0.90 -5.21 6.29
N HIS A 445 0.32 -4.59 5.26
CA HIS A 445 -0.99 -3.98 5.33
C HIS A 445 -2.02 -4.90 4.71
N ILE A 446 -3.22 -4.90 5.29
CA ILE A 446 -4.38 -5.59 4.73
C ILE A 446 -5.50 -4.56 4.63
N THR A 447 -5.94 -4.25 3.41
CA THR A 447 -7.04 -3.31 3.18
C THR A 447 -8.26 -3.98 2.57
N LYS A 448 -9.42 -3.63 3.14
CA LYS A 448 -10.76 -3.88 2.58
C LYS A 448 -11.42 -2.60 2.07
N GLY A 449 -10.80 -1.44 2.31
CA GLY A 449 -11.36 -0.13 2.01
C GLY A 449 -11.41 0.11 0.51
N SER A 450 -12.57 0.51 -0.03
CA SER A 450 -12.77 0.64 -1.47
C SER A 450 -11.79 1.62 -2.14
N LYS A 451 -11.43 2.73 -1.46
CA LYS A 451 -10.55 3.75 -2.01
C LYS A 451 -9.11 3.25 -2.19
N ASP A 452 -8.45 2.82 -1.11
CA ASP A 452 -7.08 2.30 -1.17
C ASP A 452 -7.01 1.07 -2.08
N LYS A 453 -8.02 0.20 -2.01
CA LYS A 453 -8.15 -0.96 -2.88
C LYS A 453 -8.17 -0.56 -4.35
N MET A 454 -9.00 0.42 -4.73
CA MET A 454 -9.11 0.91 -6.10
C MET A 454 -7.81 1.54 -6.59
N ASP A 455 -7.11 2.28 -5.75
CA ASP A 455 -5.84 2.91 -6.14
C ASP A 455 -4.74 1.87 -6.35
N ILE A 456 -4.63 0.87 -5.46
CA ILE A 456 -3.69 -0.26 -5.61
C ILE A 456 -4.03 -1.10 -6.84
N GLU A 457 -5.30 -1.41 -7.07
CA GLU A 457 -5.78 -2.11 -8.28
C GLU A 457 -5.44 -1.35 -9.56
N ARG A 458 -5.63 -0.03 -9.56
CA ARG A 458 -5.30 0.82 -10.70
C ARG A 458 -3.80 0.73 -11.01
N THR A 459 -2.94 0.86 -9.99
CA THR A 459 -1.49 0.72 -10.16
C THR A 459 -1.11 -0.64 -10.71
N TYR A 460 -1.67 -1.72 -10.16
CA TYR A 460 -1.42 -3.08 -10.65
C TYR A 460 -1.83 -3.25 -12.11
N ARG A 461 -3.05 -2.82 -12.48
CA ARG A 461 -3.55 -2.95 -13.86
C ARG A 461 -2.74 -2.15 -14.87
N LEU A 462 -2.28 -0.95 -14.50
CA LEU A 462 -1.38 -0.15 -15.35
C LEU A 462 -0.09 -0.92 -15.64
N LEU A 463 0.55 -1.46 -14.61
CA LEU A 463 1.78 -2.24 -14.75
C LEU A 463 1.56 -3.55 -15.52
N LEU A 464 0.41 -4.22 -15.30
CA LEU A 464 0.05 -5.44 -15.99
C LEU A 464 -0.15 -5.22 -17.50
N HIS A 465 -0.67 -4.06 -17.91
CA HIS A 465 -0.85 -3.72 -19.32
C HIS A 465 0.49 -3.52 -20.05
N GLU A 466 1.50 -3.00 -19.36
CA GLU A 466 2.86 -2.83 -19.90
C GLU A 466 3.72 -4.10 -19.79
N ALA A 467 3.27 -5.07 -19.01
CA ALA A 467 4.01 -6.28 -18.73
C ALA A 467 4.06 -7.22 -19.94
N VAL A 468 5.22 -7.82 -20.14
CA VAL A 468 5.49 -8.81 -21.18
C VAL A 468 5.74 -10.19 -20.57
N SER A 469 5.65 -11.24 -21.39
CA SER A 469 6.07 -12.57 -20.97
C SER A 469 7.58 -12.60 -20.70
N LEU A 470 8.03 -13.51 -19.84
CA LEU A 470 9.46 -13.70 -19.58
C LEU A 470 10.24 -14.02 -20.87
N LYS A 471 9.66 -14.81 -21.78
CA LYS A 471 10.24 -15.12 -23.10
C LYS A 471 10.46 -13.85 -23.93
N SER A 472 9.42 -13.04 -24.08
CA SER A 472 9.50 -11.78 -24.84
C SER A 472 10.45 -10.76 -24.19
N PHE A 473 10.54 -10.76 -22.85
CA PHE A 473 11.51 -9.95 -22.13
C PHE A 473 12.95 -10.35 -22.46
N ILE A 474 13.24 -11.66 -22.50
CA ILE A 474 14.57 -12.18 -22.85
C ILE A 474 14.92 -11.83 -24.30
N GLU A 475 14.01 -12.06 -25.23
CA GLU A 475 14.22 -11.77 -26.66
C GLU A 475 14.51 -10.29 -26.91
N LYS A 476 13.87 -9.39 -26.16
CA LYS A 476 14.07 -7.94 -26.28
C LYS A 476 15.40 -7.47 -25.69
N ASN A 477 15.77 -7.98 -24.51
CA ASN A 477 16.89 -7.44 -23.73
C ASN A 477 18.20 -8.21 -23.89
N TYR A 478 18.17 -9.46 -24.37
CA TYR A 478 19.35 -10.30 -24.61
C TYR A 478 19.38 -10.83 -26.05
N PRO A 479 19.47 -9.93 -27.05
CA PRO A 479 19.37 -10.29 -28.47
C PRO A 479 20.52 -11.17 -28.98
N LEU A 480 21.64 -11.23 -28.26
CA LEU A 480 22.79 -12.07 -28.59
C LEU A 480 22.66 -13.51 -28.09
N ASN A 481 21.57 -13.89 -27.40
CA ASN A 481 21.41 -15.27 -26.92
C ASN A 481 21.41 -16.29 -28.07
N GLY A 482 22.20 -17.34 -27.91
CA GLY A 482 22.30 -18.44 -28.87
C GLY A 482 23.74 -18.85 -29.17
N GLN A 483 23.89 -19.64 -30.24
CA GLN A 483 25.19 -20.00 -30.80
C GLN A 483 25.54 -19.04 -31.92
N TRP A 484 26.81 -18.65 -31.95
CA TRP A 484 27.39 -17.76 -32.94
C TRP A 484 28.73 -18.33 -33.41
N HIS A 485 29.12 -17.92 -34.61
CA HIS A 485 30.37 -18.23 -35.25
C HIS A 485 31.11 -16.93 -35.52
N PHE A 486 32.34 -16.80 -34.99
CA PHE A 486 33.17 -15.63 -35.19
C PHE A 486 34.24 -15.95 -36.21
N TYR A 487 34.24 -15.17 -37.28
CA TYR A 487 35.19 -15.28 -38.37
C TYR A 487 36.10 -14.06 -38.38
N SER A 488 37.41 -14.27 -38.42
CA SER A 488 38.38 -13.18 -38.63
C SER A 488 39.64 -13.67 -39.32
N PHE A 489 40.38 -12.75 -39.94
CA PHE A 489 41.78 -13.01 -40.25
C PHE A 489 42.63 -12.95 -38.97
N GLY A 490 43.82 -13.54 -39.03
CA GLY A 490 44.83 -13.37 -37.98
C GLY A 490 45.50 -11.99 -38.05
N SER A 491 46.60 -11.81 -37.31
CA SER A 491 47.43 -10.59 -37.37
C SER A 491 48.09 -10.36 -38.73
N LYS A 492 48.14 -11.40 -39.57
CA LYS A 492 48.47 -11.31 -41.00
C LYS A 492 47.26 -11.77 -41.80
N ILE A 493 46.86 -10.98 -42.79
CA ILE A 493 45.84 -11.38 -43.76
C ILE A 493 46.41 -12.51 -44.60
N ASP A 494 45.73 -13.65 -44.60
CA ASP A 494 45.96 -14.76 -45.51
C ASP A 494 44.75 -14.83 -46.46
N ALA A 495 44.99 -14.77 -47.77
CA ALA A 495 43.92 -14.74 -48.75
C ALA A 495 43.10 -16.04 -48.81
N GLU A 496 43.61 -17.13 -48.21
CA GLU A 496 43.05 -18.48 -48.27
C GLU A 496 42.63 -19.06 -46.92
N TYR A 497 42.99 -18.41 -45.81
CA TYR A 497 42.78 -18.92 -44.45
C TYR A 497 42.12 -17.90 -43.52
N TYR A 498 41.14 -18.34 -42.73
CA TYR A 498 40.48 -17.57 -41.68
C TYR A 498 40.37 -18.40 -40.40
N TYR A 499 40.19 -17.71 -39.26
CA TYR A 499 39.88 -18.34 -37.99
C TYR A 499 38.36 -18.38 -37.78
N ASP A 500 37.84 -19.53 -37.35
CA ASP A 500 36.47 -19.72 -36.88
C ASP A 500 36.47 -20.05 -35.39
N VAL A 501 35.61 -19.39 -34.64
CA VAL A 501 35.40 -19.64 -33.22
C VAL A 501 33.91 -19.80 -32.97
N LYS A 502 33.54 -20.96 -32.44
CA LYS A 502 32.15 -21.20 -31.98
C LYS A 502 31.96 -20.59 -30.61
N VAL A 503 30.99 -19.68 -30.51
CA VAL A 503 30.70 -18.91 -29.32
C VAL A 503 29.26 -19.15 -28.90
N LYS A 504 29.06 -19.64 -27.68
CA LYS A 504 27.75 -19.77 -27.06
C LYS A 504 27.54 -18.61 -26.10
N ILE A 505 26.53 -17.81 -26.36
CA ILE A 505 26.13 -16.67 -25.53
C ILE A 505 24.83 -17.05 -24.83
N ASN A 506 24.82 -16.93 -23.51
CA ASN A 506 23.65 -17.10 -22.68
C ASN A 506 23.55 -15.91 -21.72
N ASN A 507 22.65 -15.00 -22.02
CA ASN A 507 22.47 -13.68 -21.41
C ASN A 507 23.77 -12.88 -21.37
N ASP A 508 24.33 -12.66 -20.19
CA ASP A 508 25.59 -11.94 -19.99
C ASP A 508 26.83 -12.84 -20.03
N LYS A 509 26.68 -14.18 -20.14
CA LYS A 509 27.82 -15.12 -20.15
C LYS A 509 28.13 -15.61 -21.54
N VAL A 510 29.42 -15.67 -21.84
CA VAL A 510 29.95 -16.16 -23.12
C VAL A 510 30.91 -17.31 -22.87
N ILE A 511 30.75 -18.38 -23.65
CA ILE A 511 31.67 -19.51 -23.72
C ILE A 511 32.14 -19.63 -25.16
N ALA A 512 33.41 -19.35 -25.41
CA ALA A 512 34.03 -19.46 -26.72
C ALA A 512 34.96 -20.68 -26.76
N THR A 513 34.84 -21.49 -27.80
CA THR A 513 35.65 -22.69 -28.00
C THR A 513 36.68 -22.41 -29.08
N PHE A 514 37.92 -22.18 -28.67
CA PHE A 514 39.06 -21.97 -29.55
C PHE A 514 39.84 -23.29 -29.71
N PRO A 515 40.68 -23.42 -30.75
CA PRO A 515 41.62 -24.55 -30.86
C PRO A 515 42.55 -24.67 -29.64
N SER A 516 42.84 -23.55 -28.97
CA SER A 516 43.67 -23.48 -27.76
C SER A 516 42.95 -23.84 -26.46
N GLY A 517 41.62 -24.01 -26.48
CA GLY A 517 40.82 -24.33 -25.31
C GLY A 517 39.52 -23.52 -25.20
N VAL A 518 38.83 -23.68 -24.07
CA VAL A 518 37.57 -22.98 -23.77
C VAL A 518 37.85 -21.71 -22.98
N HIS A 519 37.34 -20.59 -23.47
CA HIS A 519 37.50 -19.27 -22.87
C HIS A 519 36.14 -18.70 -22.45
N ARG A 520 36.12 -17.96 -21.33
CA ARG A 520 34.92 -17.35 -20.77
C ARG A 520 34.98 -15.83 -20.94
N ALA A 521 33.82 -15.23 -21.16
CA ALA A 521 33.67 -13.79 -21.30
C ALA A 521 32.32 -13.31 -20.77
N ILE A 522 32.17 -11.99 -20.66
CA ILE A 522 30.91 -11.34 -20.28
C ILE A 522 30.40 -10.41 -21.38
N VAL A 523 29.08 -10.25 -21.50
CA VAL A 523 28.43 -9.31 -22.41
C VAL A 523 28.04 -8.05 -21.64
N GLN A 524 28.41 -6.88 -22.16
CA GLN A 524 27.98 -5.59 -21.65
C GLN A 524 27.33 -4.77 -22.77
N SER A 525 26.05 -4.46 -22.63
CA SER A 525 25.30 -3.70 -23.62
C SER A 525 25.19 -2.22 -23.22
N PHE A 526 25.50 -1.34 -24.16
CA PHE A 526 25.31 0.11 -24.10
C PHE A 526 24.21 0.50 -25.08
N GLN A 527 23.85 1.79 -25.14
CA GLN A 527 22.83 2.26 -26.08
C GLN A 527 23.23 1.99 -27.54
N ASP A 528 24.48 2.29 -27.92
CA ASP A 528 24.92 2.26 -29.33
C ASP A 528 25.72 1.00 -29.71
N TYR A 529 26.21 0.24 -28.73
CA TYR A 529 27.04 -0.93 -28.98
C TYR A 529 26.95 -1.97 -27.85
N THR A 530 27.33 -3.21 -28.15
CA THR A 530 27.48 -4.29 -27.19
C THR A 530 28.94 -4.77 -27.21
N LEU A 531 29.50 -4.97 -26.03
CA LEU A 531 30.85 -5.48 -25.82
C LEU A 531 30.80 -6.93 -25.33
N ILE A 532 31.67 -7.79 -25.87
CA ILE A 532 32.01 -9.08 -25.30
C ILE A 532 33.44 -8.98 -24.75
N LEU A 533 33.57 -9.13 -23.43
CA LEU A 533 34.81 -8.90 -22.69
C LEU A 533 35.43 -10.25 -22.30
N PHE A 534 36.52 -10.61 -22.97
CA PHE A 534 37.43 -11.69 -22.58
C PHE A 534 38.60 -11.12 -21.77
N ASP A 535 39.31 -11.99 -21.04
CA ASP A 535 40.46 -11.58 -20.21
C ASP A 535 41.55 -10.83 -21.01
N ASN A 536 41.72 -11.16 -22.30
CA ASN A 536 42.76 -10.58 -23.16
C ASN A 536 42.21 -9.95 -24.45
N ALA A 537 40.88 -9.84 -24.59
CA ALA A 537 40.25 -9.29 -25.80
C ALA A 537 38.89 -8.67 -25.53
N ILE A 538 38.54 -7.64 -26.30
CA ILE A 538 37.24 -6.97 -26.30
C ILE A 538 36.68 -7.06 -27.71
N ILE A 539 35.48 -7.61 -27.85
CA ILE A 539 34.75 -7.62 -29.12
C ILE A 539 33.63 -6.61 -29.04
N LYS A 540 33.61 -5.63 -29.95
CA LYS A 540 32.57 -4.61 -30.06
C LYS A 540 31.65 -4.91 -31.24
N ILE A 541 30.35 -4.87 -30.96
CA ILE A 541 29.25 -5.06 -31.91
C ILE A 541 28.41 -3.79 -31.91
N GLN A 542 28.08 -3.23 -33.07
CA GLN A 542 27.18 -2.08 -33.16
C GLN A 542 25.71 -2.54 -33.00
N ASN A 543 24.92 -1.87 -32.16
CA ASN A 543 23.57 -2.31 -31.78
C ASN A 543 22.48 -2.02 -32.83
N ILE A 544 22.84 -1.39 -33.95
CA ILE A 544 21.89 -0.80 -34.90
C ILE A 544 21.01 -1.87 -35.58
N ASN A 545 21.46 -3.14 -35.67
CA ASN A 545 20.72 -4.19 -36.38
C ASN A 545 20.89 -5.62 -35.82
N LEU A 546 20.84 -5.83 -34.50
CA LEU A 546 20.98 -7.16 -33.86
C LEU A 546 19.93 -8.22 -34.24
N LYS A 547 18.95 -7.88 -35.10
CA LYS A 547 17.98 -8.82 -35.69
C LYS A 547 18.52 -9.57 -36.91
N GLU A 548 19.61 -9.12 -37.50
CA GLU A 548 20.27 -9.80 -38.62
C GLU A 548 21.00 -11.06 -38.13
N SER A 549 21.18 -12.03 -39.03
CA SER A 549 21.91 -13.27 -38.71
C SER A 549 23.42 -13.11 -38.82
N ILE A 550 23.92 -11.98 -39.33
CA ILE A 550 25.32 -11.70 -39.60
C ILE A 550 25.63 -10.25 -39.19
N HIS A 551 26.74 -10.03 -38.48
CA HIS A 551 27.16 -8.72 -37.99
C HIS A 551 28.65 -8.50 -38.19
N ARG A 552 29.03 -7.24 -38.49
CA ARG A 552 30.41 -6.79 -38.37
C ARG A 552 30.80 -6.67 -36.91
N ILE A 553 32.00 -7.14 -36.57
CA ILE A 553 32.57 -6.99 -35.23
C ILE A 553 33.96 -6.35 -35.31
N SER A 554 34.30 -5.59 -34.27
CA SER A 554 35.67 -5.09 -34.06
C SER A 554 36.27 -5.80 -32.85
N ILE A 555 37.51 -6.27 -32.96
CA ILE A 555 38.20 -7.04 -31.93
C ILE A 555 39.44 -6.27 -31.52
N ILE A 556 39.54 -5.90 -30.25
CA ILE A 556 40.74 -5.32 -29.66
C ILE A 556 41.32 -6.38 -28.73
N GLY A 557 42.53 -6.87 -28.98
CA GLY A 557 43.11 -7.91 -28.13
C GLY A 557 44.63 -7.91 -28.13
N LYS A 558 45.23 -8.74 -27.26
CA LYS A 558 46.69 -8.89 -27.20
C LYS A 558 47.17 -10.05 -28.05
N GLU A 559 48.22 -9.82 -28.84
CA GLU A 559 48.93 -10.89 -29.53
C GLU A 559 49.84 -11.62 -28.52
N LEU A 560 49.72 -12.95 -28.40
CA LEU A 560 50.56 -13.81 -27.55
C LEU A 560 51.98 -13.95 -28.14
N ASN A 561 52.67 -12.84 -28.35
CA ASN A 561 54.10 -12.80 -28.68
C ASN A 561 54.89 -12.15 -27.53
N MET A 562 56.23 -12.24 -27.57
CA MET A 562 57.09 -11.71 -26.49
C MET A 562 56.88 -10.22 -26.13
N THR A 563 56.12 -9.48 -26.96
CA THR A 563 55.84 -8.05 -26.77
C THR A 563 54.42 -7.72 -26.30
N ASN A 564 53.50 -8.71 -26.17
CA ASN A 564 52.10 -8.51 -25.75
C ASN A 564 51.45 -7.27 -26.38
N ARG A 565 51.57 -7.13 -27.71
CA ARG A 565 51.08 -5.93 -28.42
C ARG A 565 49.57 -5.95 -28.55
N ASP A 566 48.94 -4.79 -28.37
CA ASP A 566 47.53 -4.61 -28.68
C ASP A 566 47.33 -4.58 -30.21
N VAL A 567 46.39 -5.39 -30.70
CA VAL A 567 46.05 -5.53 -32.12
C VAL A 567 44.55 -5.23 -32.28
N LEU A 568 44.23 -4.39 -33.26
CA LEU A 568 42.86 -4.17 -33.71
C LEU A 568 42.60 -5.05 -34.95
N LEU A 569 41.67 -5.98 -34.81
CA LEU A 569 41.17 -6.83 -35.88
C LEU A 569 39.70 -6.51 -36.15
N PHE A 570 39.24 -6.86 -37.35
CA PHE A 570 37.83 -6.84 -37.72
C PHE A 570 37.38 -8.26 -38.00
N GLY A 571 36.07 -8.49 -37.97
CA GLY A 571 35.56 -9.81 -38.21
C GLY A 571 34.07 -9.79 -38.46
N ILE A 572 33.54 -10.99 -38.60
CA ILE A 572 32.13 -11.24 -38.84
C ILE A 572 31.65 -12.18 -37.75
N MET A 573 30.47 -11.90 -37.23
CA MET A 573 29.76 -12.74 -36.29
C MET A 573 28.48 -13.23 -36.96
N SER A 574 28.25 -14.53 -37.05
CA SER A 574 27.03 -15.10 -37.64
C SER A 574 26.35 -16.12 -36.75
N ARG A 575 25.01 -16.17 -36.79
CA ARG A 575 24.21 -17.22 -36.13
C ARG A 575 24.30 -18.57 -36.84
N GLU A 576 24.64 -18.57 -38.12
CA GLU A 576 24.74 -19.77 -38.94
C GLU A 576 26.20 -20.03 -39.33
N GLU A 577 26.52 -21.30 -39.58
CA GLU A 577 27.81 -21.67 -40.14
C GLU A 577 27.83 -21.27 -41.63
N LEU A 578 28.79 -20.42 -42.00
CA LEU A 578 28.92 -19.88 -43.35
C LEU A 578 29.90 -20.73 -44.16
N LYS A 579 29.70 -20.82 -45.48
CA LYS A 579 30.64 -21.53 -46.35
C LYS A 579 31.95 -20.75 -46.45
N LYS A 580 33.06 -21.46 -46.64
CA LYS A 580 34.41 -20.87 -46.73
C LYS A 580 34.48 -19.72 -47.74
N GLU A 581 33.87 -19.87 -48.91
CA GLU A 581 33.90 -18.87 -49.97
C GLU A 581 33.17 -17.58 -49.55
N GLU A 582 32.07 -17.70 -48.84
CA GLU A 582 31.26 -16.58 -48.34
C GLU A 582 31.97 -15.84 -47.22
N VAL A 583 32.60 -16.58 -46.30
CA VAL A 583 33.41 -16.01 -45.22
C VAL A 583 34.58 -15.23 -45.80
N LEU A 584 35.34 -15.82 -46.72
CA LEU A 584 36.49 -15.15 -47.34
C LEU A 584 36.07 -13.92 -48.15
N PHE A 585 34.93 -13.97 -48.85
CA PHE A 585 34.39 -12.83 -49.58
C PHE A 585 34.03 -11.67 -48.65
N LEU A 586 33.23 -11.94 -47.61
CA LEU A 586 32.81 -10.92 -46.64
C LEU A 586 33.99 -10.37 -45.83
N LEU A 587 34.93 -11.22 -45.42
CA LEU A 587 36.14 -10.76 -44.73
C LEU A 587 36.98 -9.89 -45.65
N LYS A 588 37.24 -10.28 -46.91
CA LYS A 588 37.98 -9.42 -47.86
C LYS A 588 37.28 -8.07 -48.06
N ALA A 589 35.96 -8.05 -48.13
CA ALA A 589 35.18 -6.83 -48.20
C ALA A 589 35.25 -5.98 -46.92
N LEU A 590 35.66 -6.51 -45.76
CA LEU A 590 35.89 -5.69 -44.56
C LEU A 590 37.26 -4.99 -44.58
N TYR A 591 38.20 -5.45 -45.39
CA TYR A 591 39.60 -5.03 -45.29
C TYR A 591 40.11 -4.40 -46.59
N LYS A 592 40.55 -3.14 -46.52
CA LYS A 592 41.32 -2.54 -47.61
C LYS A 592 42.75 -3.09 -47.63
N GLN A 593 43.19 -3.68 -48.74
CA GLN A 593 44.58 -4.09 -48.95
C GLN A 593 45.48 -2.84 -49.13
N GLU A 594 45.89 -2.20 -48.04
CA GLU A 594 47.05 -1.30 -48.05
C GLU A 594 48.22 -2.03 -47.36
N GLU A 595 49.37 -2.09 -48.02
CA GLU A 595 50.60 -2.73 -47.52
C GLU A 595 51.14 -2.02 -46.26
N MET A 596 50.52 -2.19 -45.09
CA MET A 596 51.14 -1.99 -43.77
C MET A 596 50.42 -2.82 -42.70
N LYS A 597 51.19 -3.72 -42.05
CA LYS A 597 50.78 -4.78 -41.11
C LYS A 597 50.06 -4.34 -39.81
N PHE A 598 49.67 -3.08 -39.64
CA PHE A 598 49.20 -2.60 -38.32
C PHE A 598 48.04 -1.60 -38.34
N ARG A 599 47.48 -1.25 -39.51
CA ARG A 599 46.30 -0.35 -39.59
C ARG A 599 45.32 -0.86 -40.63
N LEU A 600 44.49 -1.80 -40.23
CA LEU A 600 43.38 -2.29 -41.05
C LEU A 600 42.36 -1.15 -41.20
N ARG A 601 42.05 -0.80 -42.45
CA ARG A 601 40.96 0.13 -42.78
C ARG A 601 39.73 -0.68 -43.13
N VAL A 602 38.61 -0.30 -42.53
CA VAL A 602 37.30 -0.85 -42.83
C VAL A 602 36.87 -0.33 -44.20
N ASP A 603 36.42 -1.21 -45.08
CA ASP A 603 35.78 -0.79 -46.33
C ASP A 603 34.40 -0.20 -46.03
N ASP A 604 34.12 0.98 -46.58
CA ASP A 604 32.87 1.70 -46.37
C ASP A 604 31.70 1.03 -47.12
N ASP A 605 31.98 0.22 -48.15
CA ASP A 605 30.96 -0.48 -48.95
C ASP A 605 30.47 -1.80 -48.33
N PHE A 606 31.09 -2.24 -47.22
CA PHE A 606 30.77 -3.53 -46.60
C PHE A 606 29.29 -3.64 -46.20
N ASP A 607 28.69 -2.58 -45.66
CA ASP A 607 27.31 -2.63 -45.17
C ASP A 607 26.30 -2.82 -46.32
N ALA A 608 26.62 -2.32 -47.52
CA ALA A 608 25.82 -2.56 -48.73
C ALA A 608 25.95 -4.02 -49.21
N ILE A 609 27.18 -4.56 -49.24
CA ILE A 609 27.46 -5.95 -49.59
C ILE A 609 26.78 -6.92 -48.62
N LEU A 610 26.86 -6.64 -47.31
CA LEU A 610 26.21 -7.41 -46.27
C LEU A 610 24.68 -7.35 -46.42
N GLY A 611 24.12 -6.17 -46.68
CA GLY A 611 22.69 -5.99 -46.91
C GLY A 611 22.16 -6.82 -48.07
N GLU A 612 22.88 -6.86 -49.20
CA GLU A 612 22.53 -7.75 -50.32
C GLU A 612 22.60 -9.23 -49.94
N PHE A 613 23.65 -9.62 -49.23
CA PHE A 613 23.88 -11.01 -48.83
C PHE A 613 22.78 -11.52 -47.87
N VAL A 614 22.39 -10.70 -46.88
CA VAL A 614 21.31 -10.99 -45.94
C VAL A 614 19.95 -11.06 -46.66
N THR A 615 19.72 -10.19 -47.64
CA THR A 615 18.45 -10.17 -48.41
C THR A 615 18.31 -11.39 -49.31
N LYS A 616 19.40 -11.88 -49.91
CA LYS A 616 19.40 -13.09 -50.77
C LYS A 616 19.16 -14.40 -50.01
N ARG A 617 19.32 -14.40 -48.68
CA ARG A 617 19.16 -15.58 -47.81
C ARG A 617 17.83 -15.67 -47.07
N LYS A 618 17.06 -14.58 -47.00
CA LYS A 618 15.68 -14.58 -46.51
C LYS A 618 14.74 -14.98 -47.63
#